data_AF-A0A938GX86-F1
#
_entry.id   AF-A0A938GX86-F1
#
_cell.length_a   1.000
_cell.length_b   1.000
_cell.length_c   1.000
_cell.angle_alpha   90.00
_cell.angle_beta   90.00
_cell.angle_gamma   90.00
#
_symmetry.space_group_name_H-M   'P 1'
#
loop_
_entity.id
_entity.type
_entity.pdbx_description
1 polymer ?
#
loop_
_entity_poly.entity_id
_entity_poly.type
_entity_poly.pdbx_seq_one_letter_code
_entity_poly.pdbx_strand_id
1 'polypeptide(L)'
;MHPELPNCFASWSQVLTDWHVCGALAKTKLPTSLASQPELAAPLVAEIGRAIRFQQVDRQSVRTALMREGVVEPTYDDAGGPEYVAVRNAMEQSQDRYISFWRTEARSANAHVARTEMERLQVGFFAIRQRHALQVTKAQSDALCRYWSKKTSRGMGDDFFADCAADSIPSLVSRIEPAWWWREFFLCLQHRCQRFHAADGVFLDQLPGIRARVSVKKLSAEIAEWSKGMSDRWGWDGPGHYRMLADRAAAKARTLHK
;
A
#
# COMPACT_ATOMS: atom_id res chain seq x y z
N MET A 1 3.36 -26.58 10.24
CA MET A 1 4.17 -25.64 11.04
C MET A 1 4.26 -24.30 10.29
N HIS A 2 4.14 -23.17 10.99
CA HIS A 2 4.48 -21.85 10.43
C HIS A 2 6.00 -21.67 10.64
N PRO A 3 6.76 -21.21 9.64
CA PRO A 3 8.20 -21.06 9.80
C PRO A 3 8.51 -19.93 10.79
N GLU A 4 9.42 -20.18 11.72
CA GLU A 4 9.88 -19.15 12.67
C GLU A 4 10.77 -18.13 11.95
N LEU A 5 10.54 -16.85 12.26
CA LEU A 5 11.35 -15.76 11.70
C LEU A 5 12.78 -15.89 12.24
N PRO A 6 13.82 -15.90 11.39
CA PRO A 6 15.19 -15.99 11.88
C PRO A 6 15.56 -14.75 12.71
N ASN A 7 16.31 -14.94 13.80
CA ASN A 7 16.59 -13.91 14.83
C ASN A 7 17.20 -12.59 14.33
N CYS A 8 17.81 -12.57 13.13
CA CYS A 8 18.44 -11.40 12.54
C CYS A 8 17.54 -10.60 11.58
N PHE A 9 16.29 -11.02 11.38
CA PHE A 9 15.33 -10.35 10.50
C PHE A 9 14.17 -9.76 11.31
N ALA A 10 13.68 -8.61 10.87
CA ALA A 10 12.53 -7.95 11.49
C ALA A 10 11.19 -8.44 10.92
N SER A 11 11.18 -9.05 9.73
CA SER A 11 9.95 -9.55 9.08
C SER A 11 10.24 -10.57 7.98
N TRP A 12 9.24 -11.39 7.64
CA TRP A 12 9.27 -12.28 6.48
C TRP A 12 9.32 -11.53 5.17
N SER A 13 8.75 -10.32 5.10
CA SER A 13 8.94 -9.43 3.95
C SER A 13 10.41 -9.13 3.72
N GLN A 14 11.18 -8.86 4.78
CA GLN A 14 12.63 -8.67 4.70
C GLN A 14 13.34 -9.94 4.24
N VAL A 15 13.06 -11.09 4.87
CA VAL A 15 13.68 -12.38 4.52
C VAL A 15 13.52 -12.69 3.03
N LEU A 16 12.30 -12.59 2.51
CA LEU A 16 12.02 -12.94 1.12
C LEU A 16 12.64 -11.96 0.13
N THR A 17 12.57 -10.65 0.38
CA THR A 17 13.22 -9.68 -0.52
C THR A 17 14.73 -9.87 -0.53
N ASP A 18 15.35 -10.02 0.64
CA ASP A 18 16.80 -10.11 0.77
C ASP A 18 17.29 -11.43 0.14
N TRP A 19 16.51 -12.52 0.25
CA TRP A 19 16.76 -13.77 -0.47
C TRP A 19 16.77 -13.61 -1.99
N HIS A 20 15.82 -12.87 -2.56
CA HIS A 20 15.79 -12.62 -4.00
C HIS A 20 17.00 -11.78 -4.44
N VAL A 21 17.40 -10.79 -3.65
CA VAL A 21 18.56 -9.92 -3.91
C VAL A 21 19.86 -10.71 -3.81
N CYS A 22 20.07 -11.48 -2.74
CA CYS A 22 21.19 -12.41 -2.59
C CYS A 22 21.29 -13.37 -3.77
N GLY A 23 20.16 -13.94 -4.18
CA GLY A 23 20.12 -14.86 -5.30
C GLY A 23 20.37 -14.23 -6.67
N ALA A 24 20.17 -12.91 -6.81
CA ALA A 24 20.58 -12.15 -8.00
C ALA A 24 22.09 -11.87 -7.96
N LEU A 25 22.61 -11.41 -6.81
CA LEU A 25 24.04 -11.20 -6.59
C LEU A 25 24.86 -12.46 -6.88
N ALA A 26 24.43 -13.61 -6.36
CA ALA A 26 25.10 -14.90 -6.55
C ALA A 26 25.18 -15.35 -8.02
N LYS A 27 24.31 -14.83 -8.89
CA LYS A 27 24.32 -15.13 -10.34
C LYS A 27 25.13 -14.15 -11.16
N THR A 28 25.51 -13.01 -10.57
CA THR A 28 26.27 -11.96 -11.25
C THR A 28 27.72 -11.96 -10.83
N LYS A 29 28.62 -11.68 -11.76
CA LYS A 29 30.03 -11.48 -11.41
C LYS A 29 30.18 -10.16 -10.65
N LEU A 30 30.64 -10.21 -9.41
CA LEU A 30 30.87 -8.99 -8.63
C LEU A 30 31.97 -8.13 -9.29
N PRO A 31 31.81 -6.80 -9.32
CA PRO A 31 32.89 -5.91 -9.75
C PRO A 31 34.03 -5.97 -8.74
N THR A 32 35.26 -5.70 -9.18
CA THR A 32 36.48 -5.84 -8.37
C THR A 32 36.41 -5.07 -7.05
N SER A 33 35.78 -3.88 -7.04
CA SER A 33 35.58 -3.07 -5.83
C SER A 33 34.76 -3.79 -4.74
N LEU A 34 33.66 -4.45 -5.11
CA LEU A 34 32.85 -5.25 -4.19
C LEU A 34 33.50 -6.60 -3.87
N ALA A 35 34.18 -7.20 -4.85
CA ALA A 35 34.90 -8.46 -4.64
C ALA A 35 36.05 -8.30 -3.62
N SER A 36 36.68 -7.13 -3.57
CA SER A 36 37.73 -6.81 -2.60
C SER A 36 37.20 -6.51 -1.19
N GLN A 37 35.89 -6.31 -1.03
CA GLN A 37 35.24 -5.90 0.22
C GLN A 37 33.98 -6.76 0.47
N PRO A 38 34.15 -8.06 0.79
CA PRO A 38 33.03 -8.99 0.98
C PRO A 38 32.04 -8.56 2.06
N GLU A 39 32.49 -7.79 3.06
CA GLU A 39 31.67 -7.22 4.13
C GLU A 39 30.57 -6.27 3.63
N LEU A 40 30.73 -5.68 2.43
CA LEU A 40 29.74 -4.79 1.84
C LEU A 40 28.56 -5.51 1.18
N ALA A 41 28.64 -6.83 0.99
CA ALA A 41 27.57 -7.59 0.34
C ALA A 41 26.26 -7.57 1.16
N ALA A 42 26.34 -7.74 2.48
CA ALA A 42 25.15 -7.75 3.33
C ALA A 42 24.45 -6.38 3.42
N PRO A 43 25.17 -5.25 3.64
CA PRO A 43 24.58 -3.91 3.54
C PRO A 43 23.94 -3.61 2.18
N LEU A 44 24.58 -4.01 1.09
CA LEU A 44 24.03 -3.85 -0.26
C LEU A 44 22.71 -4.62 -0.43
N VAL A 45 22.67 -5.87 0.01
CA VAL A 45 21.45 -6.69 0.01
C VAL A 45 20.35 -6.01 0.80
N ALA A 46 20.66 -5.57 2.02
CA ALA A 46 19.70 -4.97 2.93
C ALA A 46 19.10 -3.67 2.35
N GLU A 47 19.92 -2.81 1.75
CA GLU A 47 19.47 -1.53 1.18
C GLU A 47 18.66 -1.72 -0.11
N ILE A 48 19.06 -2.62 -1.01
CA ILE A 48 18.27 -2.95 -2.20
C ILE A 48 16.95 -3.61 -1.78
N GLY A 49 17.00 -4.58 -0.85
CA GLY A 49 15.81 -5.23 -0.29
C GLY A 49 14.85 -4.22 0.33
N ARG A 50 15.37 -3.28 1.13
CA ARG A 50 14.60 -2.18 1.73
C ARG A 50 13.95 -1.30 0.66
N ALA A 51 14.68 -0.92 -0.37
CA ALA A 51 14.14 -0.10 -1.46
C ALA A 51 12.99 -0.82 -2.19
N ILE A 52 13.09 -2.14 -2.41
CA ILE A 52 12.02 -2.94 -3.00
C ILE A 52 10.77 -2.93 -2.11
N ARG A 53 10.92 -3.21 -0.80
CA ARG A 53 9.82 -3.19 0.16
C ARG A 53 9.15 -1.82 0.20
N PHE A 54 9.94 -0.76 0.25
CA PHE A 54 9.44 0.62 0.24
C PHE A 54 8.62 0.90 -1.02
N GLN A 55 9.13 0.56 -2.20
CA GLN A 55 8.44 0.82 -3.48
C GLN A 55 7.15 0.01 -3.64
N GLN A 56 7.11 -1.24 -3.19
CA GLN A 56 5.97 -2.16 -3.38
C GLN A 56 4.92 -2.08 -2.27
N VAL A 57 5.31 -1.80 -1.03
CA VAL A 57 4.41 -1.84 0.13
C VAL A 57 4.14 -0.42 0.63
N ASP A 58 5.17 0.30 1.07
CA ASP A 58 4.98 1.57 1.77
C ASP A 58 4.48 2.65 0.81
N ARG A 59 5.18 2.85 -0.30
CA ARG A 59 4.85 3.86 -1.30
C ARG A 59 3.51 3.58 -1.97
N GLN A 60 3.20 2.31 -2.28
CA GLN A 60 1.89 1.96 -2.86
C GLN A 60 0.76 2.18 -1.86
N SER A 61 0.98 1.94 -0.56
CA SER A 61 -0.03 2.25 0.46
C SER A 61 -0.37 3.74 0.45
N VAL A 62 0.64 4.61 0.37
CA VAL A 62 0.43 6.06 0.34
C VAL A 62 -0.25 6.47 -0.97
N ARG A 63 0.23 5.99 -2.12
CA ARG A 63 -0.35 6.31 -3.44
C ARG A 63 -1.81 5.89 -3.52
N THR A 64 -2.17 4.68 -3.07
CA THR A 64 -3.56 4.21 -3.09
C THR A 64 -4.45 4.98 -2.12
N ALA A 65 -3.95 5.34 -0.93
CA ALA A 65 -4.69 6.22 -0.02
C ALA A 65 -5.00 7.58 -0.68
N LEU A 66 -4.00 8.20 -1.32
CA LEU A 66 -4.20 9.46 -2.05
C LEU A 66 -5.20 9.33 -3.21
N MET A 67 -5.16 8.21 -3.97
CA MET A 67 -6.13 7.96 -5.05
C MET A 67 -7.56 7.82 -4.52
N ARG A 68 -7.74 7.18 -3.36
CA ARG A 68 -9.05 7.06 -2.71
C ARG A 68 -9.54 8.41 -2.21
N GLU A 69 -8.70 9.17 -1.52
CA GLU A 69 -9.07 10.48 -0.98
C GLU A 69 -9.35 11.50 -2.10
N GLY A 70 -8.59 11.45 -3.19
CA GLY A 70 -8.73 12.36 -4.32
C GLY A 70 -10.08 12.29 -5.04
N VAL A 71 -10.88 11.25 -4.82
CA VAL A 71 -12.24 11.14 -5.38
C VAL A 71 -13.35 11.39 -4.35
N VAL A 72 -13.05 11.55 -3.07
CA VAL A 72 -14.07 11.66 -2.01
C VAL A 72 -14.88 12.95 -2.17
N GLU A 73 -14.23 14.10 -2.08
CA GLU A 73 -14.92 15.40 -2.15
C GLU A 73 -15.59 15.64 -3.51
N PRO A 74 -14.94 15.37 -4.67
CA PRO A 74 -15.62 15.51 -5.96
C PRO A 74 -16.87 14.63 -6.09
N THR A 75 -16.84 13.41 -5.55
CA THR A 75 -18.01 12.53 -5.60
C THR A 75 -19.14 13.05 -4.73
N TYR A 76 -18.85 13.64 -3.55
CA TYR A 76 -19.88 14.27 -2.74
C TYR A 76 -20.41 15.56 -3.36
N ASP A 77 -19.56 16.36 -4.00
CA ASP A 77 -19.96 17.55 -4.76
C ASP A 77 -20.92 17.19 -5.89
N ASP A 78 -20.61 16.15 -6.67
CA ASP A 78 -21.46 15.68 -7.76
C ASP A 78 -22.78 15.07 -7.25
N ALA A 79 -22.72 14.26 -6.19
CA ALA A 79 -23.86 13.49 -5.69
C ALA A 79 -24.83 14.32 -4.84
N GLY A 80 -24.29 15.17 -3.97
CA GLY A 80 -25.05 16.04 -3.09
C GLY A 80 -25.36 17.41 -3.71
N GLY A 81 -24.70 17.75 -4.82
CA GLY A 81 -24.99 18.92 -5.61
C GLY A 81 -24.84 20.25 -4.85
N PRO A 82 -25.58 21.30 -5.26
CA PRO A 82 -25.47 22.62 -4.64
C PRO A 82 -25.80 22.65 -3.13
N GLU A 83 -26.67 21.77 -2.64
CA GLU A 83 -27.00 21.65 -1.21
C GLU A 83 -25.76 21.25 -0.40
N TYR A 84 -25.03 20.24 -0.88
CA TYR A 84 -23.80 19.79 -0.23
C TYR A 84 -22.72 20.87 -0.23
N VAL A 85 -22.49 21.50 -1.38
CA VAL A 85 -21.48 22.57 -1.51
C VAL A 85 -21.83 23.76 -0.60
N ALA A 86 -23.10 24.14 -0.51
CA ALA A 86 -23.55 25.21 0.36
C ALA A 86 -23.33 24.89 1.85
N VAL A 87 -23.67 23.67 2.28
CA VAL A 87 -23.47 23.23 3.67
C VAL A 87 -21.98 23.11 4.01
N ARG A 88 -21.14 22.58 3.11
CA ARG A 88 -19.68 22.51 3.28
C ARG A 88 -19.08 23.91 3.45
N ASN A 89 -19.37 24.82 2.53
CA ASN A 89 -18.82 26.19 2.56
C ASN A 89 -19.28 26.95 3.81
N ALA A 90 -20.55 26.80 4.20
CA ALA A 90 -21.08 27.41 5.42
C ALA A 90 -20.39 26.82 6.68
N MET A 91 -20.18 25.50 6.70
CA MET A 91 -19.49 24.81 7.80
C MET A 91 -18.05 25.32 7.94
N GLU A 92 -17.29 25.41 6.84
CA GLU A 92 -15.91 25.92 6.83
C GLU A 92 -15.84 27.37 7.32
N GLN A 93 -16.73 28.24 6.83
CA GLN A 93 -16.83 29.62 7.31
C GLN A 93 -17.16 29.71 8.81
N SER A 94 -18.04 28.84 9.29
CA SER A 94 -18.40 28.79 10.71
C SER A 94 -17.24 28.28 11.58
N GLN A 95 -16.46 27.31 11.09
CA GLN A 95 -15.23 26.84 11.73
C GLN A 95 -14.19 27.97 11.82
N ASP A 96 -13.96 28.71 10.74
CA ASP A 96 -13.03 29.84 10.73
C ASP A 96 -13.44 30.93 11.73
N ARG A 97 -14.73 31.27 11.79
CA ARG A 97 -15.27 32.22 12.78
C ARG A 97 -15.08 31.71 14.20
N TYR A 98 -15.39 30.45 14.46
CA TYR A 98 -15.21 29.85 15.77
C TYR A 98 -13.74 29.88 16.21
N ILE A 99 -12.80 29.49 15.33
CA ILE A 99 -11.36 29.52 15.63
C ILE A 99 -10.89 30.96 15.91
N SER A 100 -11.36 31.93 15.13
CA SER A 100 -11.03 33.35 15.33
C SER A 100 -11.51 33.87 16.70
N PHE A 101 -12.78 33.61 17.06
CA PHE A 101 -13.31 33.98 18.37
C PHE A 101 -12.64 33.21 19.50
N TRP A 102 -12.32 31.93 19.29
CA TRP A 102 -11.65 31.11 20.30
C TRP A 102 -10.25 31.64 20.65
N ARG A 103 -9.48 32.10 19.64
CA ARG A 103 -8.14 32.69 19.85
C ARG A 103 -8.17 34.03 20.55
N THR A 104 -9.23 34.83 20.34
CA THR A 104 -9.31 36.20 20.84
C THR A 104 -10.02 36.24 22.20
N GLU A 105 -11.19 35.61 22.30
CA GLU A 105 -12.04 35.59 23.49
C GLU A 105 -12.83 34.27 23.58
N ALA A 106 -12.14 33.21 24.01
CA ALA A 106 -12.69 31.84 24.05
C ALA A 106 -13.99 31.66 24.84
N ARG A 107 -14.29 32.56 25.79
CA ARG A 107 -15.50 32.52 26.63
C ARG A 107 -16.57 33.52 26.21
N SER A 108 -16.40 34.19 25.07
CA SER A 108 -17.39 35.16 24.57
C SER A 108 -18.67 34.46 24.13
N ALA A 109 -19.80 35.18 24.21
CA ALA A 109 -21.07 34.73 23.64
C ALA A 109 -20.95 34.45 22.13
N ASN A 110 -20.11 35.23 21.43
CA ASN A 110 -19.81 35.04 20.00
C ASN A 110 -19.12 33.71 19.71
N ALA A 111 -18.14 33.31 20.54
CA ALA A 111 -17.50 32.00 20.42
C ALA A 111 -18.51 30.86 20.64
N HIS A 112 -19.44 31.02 21.58
CA HIS A 112 -20.49 30.03 21.84
C HIS A 112 -21.48 29.91 20.66
N VAL A 113 -21.96 31.04 20.14
CA VAL A 113 -22.87 31.06 18.97
C VAL A 113 -22.20 30.44 17.74
N ALA A 114 -20.95 30.82 17.45
CA ALA A 114 -20.21 30.25 16.33
C ALA A 114 -20.00 28.73 16.49
N ARG A 115 -19.73 28.26 17.71
CA ARG A 115 -19.65 26.82 17.99
C ARG A 115 -20.96 26.09 17.73
N THR A 116 -22.09 26.61 18.22
CA THR A 116 -23.40 25.96 18.02
C THR A 116 -23.79 25.94 16.54
N GLU A 117 -23.51 27.02 15.80
CA GLU A 117 -23.73 27.07 14.35
C GLU A 117 -22.87 26.03 13.62
N MET A 118 -21.59 25.94 13.97
CA MET A 118 -20.66 24.96 13.43
C MET A 118 -21.14 23.52 13.70
N GLU A 119 -21.54 23.21 14.94
CA GLU A 119 -22.04 21.88 15.31
C GLU A 119 -23.31 21.52 14.51
N ARG A 120 -24.24 22.47 14.32
CA ARG A 120 -25.43 22.26 13.48
C ARG A 120 -25.08 21.98 12.01
N LEU A 121 -24.14 22.76 11.46
CA LEU A 121 -23.69 22.59 10.07
C LEU A 121 -22.92 21.29 9.87
N GLN A 122 -22.13 20.86 10.86
CA GLN A 122 -21.47 19.55 10.86
C GLN A 122 -22.48 18.41 10.82
N VAL A 123 -23.58 18.49 11.60
CA VAL A 123 -24.65 17.48 11.55
C VAL A 123 -25.26 17.41 10.15
N GLY A 124 -25.57 18.55 9.53
CA GLY A 124 -26.11 18.58 8.15
C GLY A 124 -25.12 18.02 7.11
N PHE A 125 -23.84 18.39 7.24
CA PHE A 125 -22.76 17.91 6.39
C PHE A 125 -22.62 16.38 6.46
N PHE A 126 -22.59 15.82 7.68
CA PHE A 126 -22.49 14.38 7.87
C PHE A 126 -23.76 13.64 7.42
N ALA A 127 -24.95 14.24 7.58
CA ALA A 127 -26.19 13.65 7.09
C ALA A 127 -26.17 13.52 5.55
N ILE A 128 -25.69 14.54 4.82
CA ILE A 128 -25.52 14.44 3.36
C ILE A 128 -24.47 13.37 3.02
N ARG A 129 -23.32 13.36 3.69
CA ARG A 129 -22.28 12.34 3.42
C ARG A 129 -22.79 10.92 3.67
N GLN A 130 -23.58 10.72 4.72
CA GLN A 130 -24.17 9.43 5.02
C GLN A 130 -25.12 8.96 3.92
N ARG A 131 -25.93 9.87 3.34
CA ARG A 131 -26.82 9.58 2.20
C ARG A 131 -26.03 9.07 0.97
N HIS A 132 -24.83 9.60 0.73
CA HIS A 132 -24.03 9.28 -0.47
C HIS A 132 -22.82 8.38 -0.20
N ALA A 133 -22.68 7.82 1.00
CA ALA A 133 -21.51 7.03 1.41
C ALA A 133 -21.23 5.82 0.49
N LEU A 134 -22.28 5.15 0.00
CA LEU A 134 -22.14 4.01 -0.93
C LEU A 134 -21.60 4.44 -2.30
N GLN A 135 -22.01 5.61 -2.79
CA GLN A 135 -21.52 6.15 -4.06
C GLN A 135 -20.04 6.50 -3.96
N VAL A 136 -19.62 7.12 -2.84
CA VAL A 136 -18.21 7.41 -2.58
C VAL A 136 -17.38 6.13 -2.42
N THR A 137 -17.89 5.14 -1.69
CA THR A 137 -17.22 3.83 -1.56
C THR A 137 -17.01 3.17 -2.92
N LYS A 138 -18.02 3.24 -3.80
CA LYS A 138 -17.90 2.76 -5.18
C LYS A 138 -16.87 3.56 -5.98
N ALA A 139 -16.91 4.90 -5.92
CA ALA A 139 -15.96 5.76 -6.62
C ALA A 139 -14.51 5.52 -6.19
N GLN A 140 -14.26 5.35 -4.89
CA GLN A 140 -12.96 4.96 -4.36
C GLN A 140 -12.50 3.60 -4.93
N SER A 141 -13.40 2.63 -4.99
CA SER A 141 -13.09 1.29 -5.52
C SER A 141 -12.77 1.36 -7.02
N ASP A 142 -13.56 2.11 -7.79
CA ASP A 142 -13.36 2.31 -9.22
C ASP A 142 -12.04 3.06 -9.50
N ALA A 143 -11.69 4.05 -8.67
CA ALA A 143 -10.43 4.78 -8.76
C ALA A 143 -9.23 3.86 -8.56
N LEU A 144 -9.27 3.00 -7.54
CA LEU A 144 -8.24 1.98 -7.31
C LEU A 144 -8.16 0.98 -8.46
N CYS A 145 -9.29 0.46 -8.95
CA CYS A 145 -9.31 -0.45 -10.10
C CYS A 145 -8.66 0.18 -11.33
N ARG A 146 -8.94 1.46 -11.62
CA ARG A 146 -8.31 2.21 -12.72
C ARG A 146 -6.83 2.49 -12.49
N TYR A 147 -6.42 2.75 -11.25
CA TYR A 147 -5.02 2.95 -10.90
C TYR A 147 -4.23 1.66 -11.14
N TRP A 148 -4.75 0.53 -10.65
CA TRP A 148 -4.10 -0.77 -10.78
C TRP A 148 -4.15 -1.33 -12.21
N SER A 149 -5.20 -1.08 -13.00
CA SER A 149 -5.24 -1.52 -14.39
C SER A 149 -4.15 -0.90 -15.27
N LYS A 150 -3.65 0.27 -14.90
CA LYS A 150 -2.51 0.95 -15.58
C LYS A 150 -1.15 0.44 -15.12
N LYS A 151 -1.08 -0.26 -13.99
CA LYS A 151 0.14 -0.87 -13.45
C LYS A 151 0.19 -2.34 -13.88
N THR A 152 0.56 -2.57 -15.14
CA THR A 152 0.56 -3.90 -15.77
C THR A 152 1.69 -4.83 -15.30
N SER A 153 2.74 -4.32 -14.66
CA SER A 153 3.89 -5.13 -14.28
C SER A 153 3.82 -5.60 -12.83
N ARG A 154 3.62 -6.91 -12.65
CA ARG A 154 4.24 -7.60 -11.52
C ARG A 154 5.76 -7.60 -11.74
N GLY A 155 6.51 -7.48 -10.65
CA GLY A 155 7.97 -7.43 -10.69
C GLY A 155 8.53 -6.01 -10.76
N MET A 156 9.75 -5.88 -11.29
CA MET A 156 10.50 -4.63 -11.31
C MET A 156 10.60 -4.15 -12.76
N GLY A 157 10.02 -3.00 -13.07
CA GLY A 157 10.21 -2.32 -14.35
C GLY A 157 11.60 -1.68 -14.45
N ASP A 158 11.99 -1.23 -15.63
CA ASP A 158 13.32 -0.63 -15.86
C ASP A 158 13.56 0.65 -15.03
N ASP A 159 12.48 1.36 -14.72
CA ASP A 159 12.45 2.59 -13.94
C ASP A 159 12.13 2.38 -12.45
N PHE A 160 12.16 1.13 -11.96
CA PHE A 160 11.67 0.79 -10.61
C PHE A 160 12.35 1.57 -9.48
N PHE A 161 13.64 1.89 -9.63
CA PHE A 161 14.41 2.69 -8.68
C PHE A 161 14.60 4.16 -9.09
N ALA A 162 13.99 4.62 -10.20
CA ALA A 162 14.18 5.99 -10.70
C ALA A 162 13.72 7.07 -9.71
N ASP A 163 12.68 6.75 -8.93
CA ASP A 163 12.12 7.65 -7.91
C ASP A 163 12.82 7.52 -6.53
N CYS A 164 13.92 6.78 -6.41
CA CYS A 164 14.66 6.66 -5.15
C CYS A 164 15.45 7.94 -4.86
N ALA A 165 15.68 8.24 -3.58
CA ALA A 165 16.46 9.40 -3.17
C ALA A 165 17.86 9.36 -3.81
N ALA A 166 18.41 10.52 -4.16
CA ALA A 166 19.65 10.61 -4.94
C ALA A 166 20.86 9.97 -4.23
N ASP A 167 20.83 9.95 -2.90
CA ASP A 167 21.82 9.38 -1.99
C ASP A 167 21.54 7.92 -1.60
N SER A 168 20.43 7.33 -2.05
CA SER A 168 20.14 5.92 -1.78
C SER A 168 21.08 4.99 -2.54
N ILE A 169 21.39 3.82 -1.96
CA ILE A 169 22.29 2.83 -2.58
C ILE A 169 21.85 2.44 -4.00
N PRO A 170 20.56 2.14 -4.32
CA PRO A 170 20.15 1.86 -5.69
C PRO A 170 20.46 3.02 -6.66
N SER A 171 20.22 4.26 -6.24
CA SER A 171 20.52 5.45 -7.04
C SER A 171 22.02 5.63 -7.24
N LEU A 172 22.83 5.47 -6.20
CA LEU A 172 24.29 5.60 -6.26
C LEU A 172 24.90 4.50 -7.13
N VAL A 173 24.51 3.24 -6.92
CA VAL A 173 25.04 2.08 -7.65
C VAL A 173 24.69 2.16 -9.14
N SER A 174 23.51 2.66 -9.50
CA SER A 174 23.13 2.86 -10.90
C SER A 174 24.01 3.88 -11.65
N ARG A 175 24.76 4.72 -10.91
CA ARG A 175 25.61 5.79 -11.45
C ARG A 175 27.11 5.47 -11.42
N ILE A 176 27.54 4.39 -10.74
CA ILE A 176 28.95 4.03 -10.56
C ILE A 176 29.45 3.06 -11.65
N GLU A 177 30.77 3.04 -11.85
CA GLU A 177 31.55 2.63 -13.02
C GLU A 177 31.65 1.13 -13.37
N PRO A 178 30.74 0.27 -12.91
CA PRO A 178 30.29 -0.75 -13.84
C PRO A 178 28.78 -0.66 -13.95
N ALA A 179 28.31 0.35 -14.67
CA ALA A 179 26.93 0.41 -15.15
C ALA A 179 26.54 -0.91 -15.87
N TRP A 180 27.51 -1.62 -16.46
CA TRP A 180 27.33 -2.98 -16.99
C TRP A 180 26.94 -3.98 -15.90
N TRP A 181 27.60 -3.96 -14.74
CA TRP A 181 27.32 -4.87 -13.63
C TRP A 181 25.96 -4.55 -13.02
N TRP A 182 25.66 -3.27 -12.77
CA TRP A 182 24.33 -2.89 -12.27
C TRP A 182 23.23 -3.35 -13.22
N ARG A 183 23.42 -3.19 -14.54
CA ARG A 183 22.47 -3.70 -15.54
C ARG A 183 22.32 -5.22 -15.47
N GLU A 184 23.42 -5.98 -15.41
CA GLU A 184 23.37 -7.44 -15.32
C GLU A 184 22.70 -7.92 -14.02
N PHE A 185 23.08 -7.31 -12.89
CA PHE A 185 22.50 -7.57 -11.58
C PHE A 185 21.01 -7.23 -11.57
N PHE A 186 20.63 -6.08 -12.11
CA PHE A 186 19.25 -5.64 -12.16
C PHE A 186 18.40 -6.55 -13.06
N LEU A 187 18.91 -6.98 -14.22
CA LEU A 187 18.23 -7.98 -15.07
C LEU A 187 18.03 -9.31 -14.33
N CYS A 188 19.05 -9.78 -13.61
CA CYS A 188 18.93 -10.99 -12.79
C CYS A 188 17.87 -10.81 -11.68
N LEU A 189 17.86 -9.65 -11.04
CA LEU A 189 16.90 -9.29 -10.00
C LEU A 189 15.47 -9.21 -10.55
N GLN A 190 15.26 -8.53 -11.68
CA GLN A 190 13.98 -8.46 -12.38
C GLN A 190 13.45 -9.87 -12.70
N HIS A 191 14.30 -10.74 -13.24
CA HIS A 191 13.92 -12.12 -13.55
C HIS A 191 13.54 -12.90 -12.29
N ARG A 192 14.34 -12.79 -11.22
CA ARG A 192 14.03 -13.46 -9.94
C ARG A 192 12.78 -12.92 -9.28
N CYS A 193 12.46 -11.65 -9.49
CA CYS A 193 11.31 -10.99 -8.88
C CYS A 193 10.07 -10.91 -9.77
N GLN A 194 10.10 -11.49 -10.97
CA GLN A 194 9.00 -11.41 -11.94
C GLN A 194 7.64 -11.86 -11.36
N ARG A 195 7.66 -12.84 -10.45
CA ARG A 195 6.46 -13.38 -9.79
C ARG A 195 6.40 -13.07 -8.29
N PHE A 196 7.36 -12.32 -7.79
CA PHE A 196 7.48 -11.99 -6.37
C PHE A 196 6.86 -10.63 -6.08
N HIS A 197 6.20 -10.52 -4.94
CA HIS A 197 5.79 -9.24 -4.38
C HIS A 197 6.14 -9.19 -2.89
N ALA A 198 6.65 -8.06 -2.38
CA ALA A 198 7.04 -7.93 -0.97
C ALA A 198 5.87 -8.18 0.01
N ALA A 199 4.63 -8.02 -0.43
CA ALA A 199 3.42 -8.38 0.31
C ALA A 199 3.29 -9.88 0.62
N ASP A 200 3.94 -10.76 -0.16
CA ASP A 200 3.97 -12.20 0.12
C ASP A 200 4.61 -12.47 1.49
N GLY A 201 5.64 -11.70 1.85
CA GLY A 201 6.24 -11.79 3.18
C GLY A 201 5.39 -11.14 4.26
N VAL A 202 4.72 -10.03 3.96
CA VAL A 202 3.75 -9.42 4.90
C VAL A 202 2.61 -10.38 5.22
N PHE A 203 2.18 -11.20 4.26
CA PHE A 203 1.22 -12.26 4.52
C PHE A 203 1.75 -13.27 5.55
N LEU A 204 3.01 -13.70 5.41
CA LEU A 204 3.63 -14.64 6.36
C LEU A 204 3.74 -14.02 7.76
N ASP A 205 4.02 -12.73 7.86
CA ASP A 205 4.03 -12.00 9.14
C ASP A 205 2.64 -11.97 9.79
N GLN A 206 1.58 -11.81 8.99
CA GLN A 206 0.19 -11.72 9.47
C GLN A 206 -0.49 -13.07 9.66
N LEU A 207 0.05 -14.15 9.07
CA LEU A 207 -0.56 -15.48 9.05
C LEU A 207 -0.85 -16.05 10.46
N PRO A 208 0.00 -15.87 11.50
CA PRO A 208 -0.33 -16.30 12.86
C PRO A 208 -1.59 -15.62 13.40
N GLY A 209 -1.70 -14.29 13.21
CA GLY A 209 -2.88 -13.52 13.62
C GLY A 209 -4.14 -13.92 12.84
N ILE A 210 -4.01 -14.19 11.53
CA ILE A 210 -5.09 -14.73 10.70
C ILE A 210 -5.55 -16.09 11.23
N ARG A 211 -4.63 -16.99 11.56
CA ARG A 211 -4.95 -18.33 12.09
C ARG A 211 -5.66 -18.29 13.43
N ALA A 212 -5.32 -17.34 14.30
CA ALA A 212 -5.99 -17.16 15.58
C ALA A 212 -7.49 -16.79 15.43
N ARG A 213 -7.89 -16.19 14.29
CA ARG A 213 -9.28 -15.80 14.00
C ARG A 213 -10.14 -16.92 13.40
N VAL A 214 -9.56 -18.07 13.07
CA VAL A 214 -10.21 -19.17 12.32
C VAL A 214 -11.28 -19.92 13.13
N SER A 215 -11.48 -19.61 14.41
CA SER A 215 -12.51 -20.26 15.23
C SER A 215 -13.95 -19.97 14.77
N VAL A 216 -14.19 -18.90 13.99
CA VAL A 216 -15.53 -18.47 13.54
C VAL A 216 -15.72 -18.58 12.01
N LYS A 217 -14.66 -18.37 11.22
CA LYS A 217 -14.67 -18.44 9.74
C LYS A 217 -13.61 -19.43 9.27
N LYS A 218 -13.87 -20.12 8.15
CA LYS A 218 -12.85 -20.98 7.51
C LYS A 218 -11.60 -20.15 7.18
N LEU A 219 -10.41 -20.70 7.41
CA LEU A 219 -9.12 -20.03 7.12
C LEU A 219 -9.05 -19.45 5.69
N SER A 220 -9.65 -20.14 4.71
CA SER A 220 -9.71 -19.65 3.34
C SER A 220 -10.51 -18.35 3.18
N ALA A 221 -11.56 -18.15 3.98
CA ALA A 221 -12.35 -16.93 3.98
C ALA A 221 -11.59 -15.76 4.62
N GLU A 222 -10.92 -16.00 5.75
CA GLU A 222 -10.05 -15.00 6.40
C GLU A 222 -8.89 -14.57 5.49
N ILE A 223 -8.26 -15.52 4.79
CA ILE A 223 -7.20 -15.23 3.81
C ILE A 223 -7.77 -14.42 2.63
N ALA A 224 -8.95 -14.76 2.13
CA ALA A 224 -9.58 -14.04 1.01
C ALA A 224 -9.95 -12.61 1.40
N GLU A 225 -10.50 -12.41 2.60
CA GLU A 225 -10.85 -11.09 3.14
C GLU A 225 -9.59 -10.23 3.31
N TRP A 226 -8.54 -10.80 3.91
CA TRP A 226 -7.24 -10.13 4.04
C TRP A 226 -6.63 -9.80 2.67
N SER A 227 -6.62 -10.76 1.73
CA SER A 227 -6.07 -10.57 0.39
C SER A 227 -6.82 -9.50 -0.40
N LYS A 228 -8.14 -9.38 -0.23
CA LYS A 228 -8.93 -8.32 -0.85
C LYS A 228 -8.50 -6.95 -0.34
N GLY A 229 -8.37 -6.79 0.98
CA GLY A 229 -7.87 -5.54 1.58
C GLY A 229 -6.45 -5.17 1.12
N MET A 230 -5.60 -6.17 0.88
CA MET A 230 -4.23 -5.95 0.40
C MET A 230 -4.14 -5.71 -1.11
N SER A 231 -5.05 -6.26 -1.91
CA SER A 231 -5.16 -5.94 -3.34
C SER A 231 -5.47 -4.47 -3.54
N ASP A 232 -6.39 -3.93 -2.75
CA ASP A 232 -6.73 -2.50 -2.83
C ASP A 232 -5.54 -1.62 -2.48
N ARG A 233 -4.73 -2.04 -1.48
CA ARG A 233 -3.63 -1.27 -0.92
C ARG A 233 -2.32 -1.34 -1.72
N TRP A 234 -2.01 -2.51 -2.28
CA TRP A 234 -0.72 -2.78 -2.92
C TRP A 234 -0.82 -3.35 -4.34
N GLY A 235 -2.03 -3.57 -4.87
CA GLY A 235 -2.22 -4.23 -6.17
C GLY A 235 -1.85 -5.71 -6.11
N TRP A 236 -1.76 -6.27 -4.91
CA TRP A 236 -1.37 -7.63 -4.66
C TRP A 236 -2.61 -8.53 -4.56
N ASP A 237 -2.77 -9.43 -5.53
CA ASP A 237 -3.95 -10.29 -5.66
C ASP A 237 -3.79 -11.68 -5.02
N GLY A 238 -2.87 -11.82 -4.07
CA GLY A 238 -2.67 -13.03 -3.28
C GLY A 238 -1.45 -13.87 -3.68
N PRO A 239 -1.00 -14.79 -2.80
CA PRO A 239 0.14 -15.66 -3.08
C PRO A 239 -0.29 -16.69 -4.13
N GLY A 240 0.55 -16.90 -5.15
CA GLY A 240 0.25 -17.86 -6.24
C GLY A 240 -0.15 -19.26 -5.76
N HIS A 241 0.33 -19.70 -4.58
CA HIS A 241 -0.04 -21.00 -3.99
C HIS A 241 -1.45 -21.00 -3.36
N TYR A 242 -1.91 -19.90 -2.78
CA TYR A 242 -3.25 -19.78 -2.20
C TYR A 242 -4.30 -19.37 -3.24
N ARG A 243 -3.90 -18.70 -4.33
CA ARG A 243 -4.72 -18.55 -5.53
C ARG A 243 -5.03 -19.89 -6.17
N MET A 244 -4.05 -20.77 -6.34
CA MET A 244 -4.29 -22.16 -6.78
C MET A 244 -5.24 -22.92 -5.85
N LEU A 245 -5.12 -22.75 -4.52
CA LEU A 245 -6.04 -23.38 -3.56
C LEU A 245 -7.45 -22.76 -3.60
N ALA A 246 -7.56 -21.44 -3.77
CA ALA A 246 -8.82 -20.72 -3.93
C ALA A 246 -9.51 -21.08 -5.25
N ASP A 247 -8.76 -21.17 -6.36
CA ASP A 247 -9.23 -21.61 -7.67
C ASP A 247 -9.71 -23.06 -7.63
N ARG A 248 -8.95 -23.96 -6.95
CA ARG A 248 -9.37 -25.36 -6.71
C ARG A 248 -10.62 -25.44 -5.83
N ALA A 249 -10.73 -24.61 -4.80
CA ALA A 249 -11.92 -24.55 -3.94
C ALA A 249 -13.15 -24.03 -4.71
N ALA A 250 -12.99 -22.99 -5.53
CA ALA A 250 -14.04 -22.45 -6.40
C ALA A 250 -14.45 -23.42 -7.52
N ALA A 251 -13.52 -24.21 -8.05
CA ALA A 251 -13.83 -25.31 -8.97
C ALA A 251 -14.63 -26.42 -8.28
N LYS A 252 -14.24 -26.81 -7.06
CA LYS A 252 -14.95 -27.83 -6.27
C LYS A 252 -16.36 -27.39 -5.83
N ALA A 253 -16.56 -26.11 -5.52
CA ALA A 253 -17.88 -25.55 -5.20
C ALA A 253 -18.83 -25.62 -6.40
N ARG A 254 -18.34 -25.36 -7.62
CA ARG A 254 -19.13 -25.47 -8.86
C ARG A 254 -19.55 -26.90 -9.20
N THR A 255 -18.77 -27.90 -8.77
CA THR A 255 -19.12 -29.33 -8.94
C THR A 255 -20.08 -29.86 -7.87
N LEU A 256 -20.22 -29.17 -6.74
CA LEU A 256 -21.12 -29.55 -5.65
C LEU A 256 -22.53 -28.92 -5.77
N HIS A 257 -22.72 -27.99 -6.70
CA HIS A 257 -24.00 -27.35 -7.02
C HIS A 257 -24.58 -27.81 -8.38
N LYS A 258 -24.09 -28.93 -8.90
CA LYS A 258 -24.71 -29.73 -9.94
C LYS A 258 -25.17 -31.04 -9.33
#